data_AF-A0A849MJC9-F1
#
_entry.id   AF-A0A849MJC9-F1
#
_cell.length_a   1.000
_cell.length_b   1.000
_cell.length_c   1.000
_cell.angle_alpha   90.00
_cell.angle_beta   90.00
_cell.angle_gamma   90.00
#
_symmetry.space_group_name_H-M   'P 1'
#
loop_
_entity.id
_entity.type
_entity.pdbx_description
1 polymer ?
#
loop_
_entity_poly.entity_id
_entity_poly.type
_entity_poly.pdbx_seq_one_letter_code
_entity_poly.pdbx_strand_id
1 'polypeptide(L)'
;MLIHKLLKAAGLIILLSCICNLSFAKTINIKSTHAYTEESIYYLDTLFDFKLTEEANKALLHGIPLEIHTVFQLRLKRKWLWDRTISENKIIYKLEHKPLTNNFLIIDINTGLRSSYNNLDAALNHINTISKMKLFDQNILQKDNDYVARIKTYLDTGSLPPPLRPQAYFSSKWDMSSEWFEWKVIK
;
A
#
# COMPACT_ATOMS: atom_id res chain seq x y z
N MET A 1 34.26 41.25 -20.16
CA MET A 1 34.21 39.84 -20.62
C MET A 1 33.90 38.83 -19.49
N LEU A 2 34.35 39.05 -18.24
CA LEU A 2 34.08 38.15 -17.09
C LEU A 2 32.61 38.08 -16.63
N ILE A 3 31.89 39.21 -16.63
CA ILE A 3 30.48 39.29 -16.18
C ILE A 3 29.54 38.45 -17.07
N HIS A 4 29.79 38.40 -18.38
CA HIS A 4 29.03 37.56 -19.31
C HIS A 4 29.27 36.05 -19.11
N LYS A 5 30.47 35.64 -18.64
CA LYS A 5 30.74 34.24 -18.30
C LYS A 5 30.02 33.83 -17.01
N LEU A 6 29.96 34.73 -16.02
CA LEU A 6 29.25 34.51 -14.75
C LEU A 6 27.72 34.44 -14.94
N LEU A 7 27.14 35.30 -15.78
CA LEU A 7 25.70 35.23 -16.10
C LEU A 7 25.30 33.92 -16.80
N LYS A 8 26.13 33.43 -17.72
CA LYS A 8 25.90 32.15 -18.42
C LYS A 8 26.00 30.96 -17.47
N ALA A 9 26.94 30.98 -16.52
CA ALA A 9 27.08 29.93 -15.51
C ALA A 9 25.90 29.91 -14.53
N ALA A 10 25.43 31.08 -14.09
CA ALA A 10 24.24 31.19 -13.22
C ALA A 10 22.96 30.69 -13.93
N GLY A 11 22.79 31.01 -15.21
CA GLY A 11 21.68 30.51 -16.02
C GLY A 11 21.70 28.98 -16.19
N LEU A 12 22.88 28.38 -16.31
CA LEU A 12 23.03 26.92 -16.44
C LEU A 12 22.68 26.18 -15.13
N ILE A 13 23.01 26.76 -13.98
CA ILE A 13 22.70 26.19 -12.66
C ILE A 13 21.20 26.26 -12.35
N ILE A 14 20.52 27.34 -12.75
CA ILE A 14 19.07 27.49 -12.62
C ILE A 14 18.33 26.51 -13.55
N LEU A 15 18.86 26.28 -14.77
CA LEU A 15 18.28 25.30 -15.70
C LEU A 15 18.44 23.85 -15.20
N LEU A 16 19.56 23.53 -14.55
CA LEU A 16 19.81 22.19 -13.99
C LEU A 16 18.94 21.89 -12.74
N SER A 17 18.59 22.93 -11.97
CA SER A 17 17.70 22.81 -10.80
C SER A 17 16.24 22.45 -11.18
N CYS A 18 15.79 22.77 -12.39
CA CYS A 18 14.41 22.51 -12.81
C CYS A 18 14.15 21.08 -13.31
N ILE A 19 15.19 20.30 -13.60
CA ILE A 19 15.04 18.97 -14.23
C ILE A 19 14.83 17.87 -13.17
N CYS A 20 15.02 18.15 -11.88
CA CYS A 20 15.04 17.13 -10.84
C CYS A 20 13.74 17.02 -10.01
N ASN A 21 12.59 17.43 -10.57
CA ASN A 21 11.30 17.02 -10.01
C ASN A 21 10.94 15.64 -10.59
N LEU A 22 11.66 14.59 -10.16
CA LEU A 22 11.14 13.23 -10.26
C LEU A 22 9.96 13.14 -9.28
N SER A 23 8.79 13.56 -9.73
CA SER A 23 7.54 13.25 -9.04
C SER A 23 7.31 11.76 -9.22
N PHE A 24 7.69 10.97 -8.22
CA PHE A 24 7.27 9.58 -8.16
C PHE A 24 5.75 9.58 -8.00
N ALA A 25 5.05 9.06 -9.00
CA ALA A 25 3.62 8.86 -8.90
C ALA A 25 3.37 7.87 -7.75
N LYS A 26 2.71 8.34 -6.70
CA LYS A 26 2.30 7.49 -5.59
C LYS A 26 1.23 6.53 -6.08
N THR A 27 1.65 5.28 -6.29
CA THR A 27 0.88 4.24 -6.97
C THR A 27 -0.32 3.74 -6.16
N ILE A 28 -0.33 3.98 -4.85
CA ILE A 28 -1.42 3.59 -3.95
C ILE A 28 -1.84 4.78 -3.09
N ASN A 29 -3.11 5.15 -3.17
CA ASN A 29 -3.70 6.20 -2.33
C ASN A 29 -4.88 5.69 -1.53
N ILE A 30 -4.94 6.02 -0.24
CA ILE A 30 -6.09 5.71 0.61
C ILE A 30 -7.11 6.83 0.40
N LYS A 31 -8.29 6.50 -0.14
CA LYS A 31 -9.34 7.48 -0.48
C LYS A 31 -10.24 7.77 0.72
N SER A 32 -10.65 6.74 1.44
CA SER A 32 -11.48 6.87 2.62
C SER A 32 -11.27 5.70 3.56
N THR A 33 -11.43 5.97 4.85
CA THR A 33 -11.42 4.98 5.94
C THR A 33 -12.57 5.28 6.86
N HIS A 34 -13.37 4.28 7.19
CA HIS A 34 -14.44 4.41 8.17
C HIS A 34 -14.25 3.32 9.23
N ALA A 35 -13.95 3.75 10.45
CA ALA A 35 -13.79 2.86 11.59
C ALA A 35 -14.99 2.99 12.52
N TYR A 36 -15.51 1.87 12.98
CA TYR A 36 -16.70 1.82 13.83
C TYR A 36 -16.65 0.62 14.76
N THR A 37 -17.45 0.65 15.82
CA THR A 37 -17.58 -0.46 16.77
C THR A 37 -18.96 -1.09 16.63
N GLU A 38 -19.00 -2.41 16.57
CA GLU A 38 -20.23 -3.22 16.62
C GLU A 38 -19.98 -4.37 17.59
N GLU A 39 -20.87 -4.55 18.59
CA GLU A 39 -20.76 -5.62 19.61
C GLU A 39 -19.38 -5.70 20.32
N SER A 40 -18.81 -4.55 20.69
CA SER A 40 -17.46 -4.43 21.29
C SER A 40 -16.29 -4.81 20.36
N ILE A 41 -16.54 -5.08 19.08
CA ILE A 41 -15.51 -5.32 18.08
C ILE A 41 -15.31 -4.08 17.23
N TYR A 42 -14.05 -3.69 17.05
CA TYR A 42 -13.65 -2.59 16.19
C TYR A 42 -13.50 -3.11 14.76
N TYR A 43 -14.20 -2.47 13.83
CA TYR A 43 -14.20 -2.78 12.41
C TYR A 43 -13.65 -1.61 11.59
N LEU A 44 -13.20 -1.93 10.38
CA LEU A 44 -12.70 -0.97 9.41
C LEU A 44 -13.24 -1.27 8.01
N ASP A 45 -13.82 -0.24 7.41
CA ASP A 45 -14.04 -0.15 5.98
C ASP A 45 -13.00 0.79 5.38
N THR A 46 -12.40 0.44 4.25
CA THR A 46 -11.40 1.28 3.58
C THR A 46 -11.50 1.15 2.08
N LEU A 47 -11.39 2.29 1.40
CA LEU A 47 -11.30 2.38 -0.05
C LEU A 47 -9.91 2.88 -0.45
N PHE A 48 -9.23 2.10 -1.28
CA PHE A 48 -7.95 2.45 -1.89
C PHE A 48 -8.14 2.81 -3.37
N ASP A 49 -7.15 3.50 -3.90
CA ASP A 49 -6.91 3.70 -5.33
C ASP A 49 -5.54 3.13 -5.61
N PHE A 50 -5.53 1.82 -5.81
CA PHE A 50 -4.38 1.04 -6.25
C PHE A 50 -4.32 1.03 -7.77
N LYS A 51 -3.21 1.51 -8.30
CA LYS A 51 -2.87 1.38 -9.71
C LYS A 51 -1.67 0.43 -9.83
N LEU A 52 -1.55 -0.30 -10.93
CA LEU A 52 -0.32 -1.02 -11.20
C LEU A 52 0.66 -0.10 -11.94
N THR A 53 1.95 -0.22 -11.63
CA THR A 53 2.99 0.29 -12.53
C THR A 53 2.97 -0.47 -13.84
N GLU A 54 3.55 0.12 -14.89
CA GLU A 54 3.67 -0.55 -16.19
C GLU A 54 4.38 -1.90 -16.07
N GLU A 55 5.47 -1.96 -15.30
CA GLU A 55 6.22 -3.19 -15.08
C GLU A 55 5.44 -4.27 -14.34
N ALA A 56 4.73 -3.89 -13.26
CA ALA A 56 3.93 -4.85 -12.52
C ALA A 56 2.74 -5.35 -13.35
N ASN A 57 2.10 -4.47 -14.13
CA ASN A 57 1.05 -4.86 -15.06
C ASN A 57 1.57 -5.83 -16.13
N LYS A 58 2.71 -5.53 -16.76
CA LYS A 58 3.34 -6.42 -17.75
C LYS A 58 3.69 -7.78 -17.17
N ALA A 59 4.28 -7.80 -15.97
CA ALA A 59 4.60 -9.03 -15.26
C ALA A 59 3.33 -9.86 -14.98
N LEU A 60 2.28 -9.21 -14.46
CA LEU A 60 0.99 -9.84 -14.21
C LEU A 60 0.43 -10.47 -15.48
N LEU A 61 0.39 -9.73 -16.59
CA LEU A 61 -0.11 -10.24 -17.87
C LEU A 61 0.68 -11.46 -18.37
N HIS A 62 1.98 -11.53 -18.07
CA HIS A 62 2.84 -12.67 -18.35
C HIS A 62 2.70 -13.83 -17.35
N GLY A 63 1.71 -13.78 -16.46
CA GLY A 63 1.40 -14.84 -15.50
C GLY A 63 2.22 -14.78 -14.21
N ILE A 64 2.94 -13.69 -13.95
CA ILE A 64 3.69 -13.50 -12.70
C ILE A 64 2.72 -13.02 -11.62
N PRO A 65 2.54 -13.77 -10.52
CA PRO A 65 1.62 -13.37 -9.47
C PRO A 65 2.13 -12.14 -8.73
N LEU A 66 1.20 -11.30 -8.29
CA LEU A 66 1.47 -10.13 -7.45
C LEU A 66 0.79 -10.33 -6.09
N GLU A 67 1.52 -10.14 -5.00
CA GLU A 67 0.93 -10.15 -3.66
C GLU A 67 0.81 -8.73 -3.11
N ILE A 68 -0.43 -8.30 -2.86
CA ILE A 68 -0.76 -7.02 -2.30
C ILE A 68 -1.05 -7.24 -0.82
N HIS A 69 -0.29 -6.58 0.04
CA HIS A 69 -0.36 -6.71 1.48
C HIS A 69 -0.96 -5.44 2.06
N THR A 70 -2.03 -5.59 2.82
CA THR A 70 -2.61 -4.50 3.63
C THR A 70 -2.38 -4.83 5.09
N VAL A 71 -1.66 -3.94 5.78
CA VAL A 71 -1.30 -4.09 7.19
C VAL A 71 -2.01 -3.02 8.00
N PHE A 72 -2.74 -3.47 9.01
CA PHE A 72 -3.31 -2.64 10.06
C PHE A 72 -2.52 -2.81 11.35
N GLN A 73 -2.25 -1.72 12.07
CA GLN A 73 -1.64 -1.77 13.39
C GLN A 73 -2.37 -0.84 14.36
N LEU A 74 -2.66 -1.36 15.55
CA LEU A 74 -3.02 -0.56 16.72
C LEU A 74 -1.77 -0.39 17.58
N ARG A 75 -1.37 0.86 17.82
CA ARG A 75 -0.19 1.21 18.63
C ARG A 75 -0.60 2.00 19.86
N LEU A 76 0.03 1.68 20.98
CA LEU A 76 -0.02 2.49 22.20
C LEU A 76 1.09 3.55 22.11
N LYS A 77 0.69 4.82 22.12
CA LYS A 77 1.61 5.94 22.11
C LYS A 77 2.22 6.12 23.49
N ARG A 78 3.55 6.23 23.56
CA ARG A 78 4.28 6.40 24.84
C ARG A 78 5.09 7.68 24.82
N LYS A 79 5.13 8.40 25.95
CA LYS A 79 5.81 9.70 26.04
C LYS A 79 7.34 9.62 25.97
N TRP A 80 7.92 8.58 26.57
CA TRP A 80 9.37 8.45 26.77
C TRP A 80 9.97 7.16 26.20
N LEU A 81 9.14 6.31 25.58
CA LEU A 81 9.54 5.03 24.99
C LEU A 81 8.97 4.94 23.58
N TRP A 82 9.51 4.02 22.78
CA TRP A 82 8.94 3.70 21.48
C TRP A 82 7.50 3.19 21.62
N ASP A 83 6.66 3.60 20.66
CA ASP A 83 5.28 3.16 20.58
C ASP A 83 5.21 1.63 20.43
N ARG A 84 4.35 1.02 21.25
CA ARG A 84 4.18 -0.43 21.29
C ARG A 84 3.03 -0.86 20.41
N THR A 85 3.25 -1.79 19.49
CA THR A 85 2.14 -2.44 18.75
C THR A 85 1.37 -3.35 19.70
N ILE A 86 0.07 -3.12 19.80
CA ILE A 86 -0.88 -3.84 20.67
C ILE A 86 -1.62 -4.92 19.87
N SER A 87 -1.98 -4.60 18.63
CA SER A 87 -2.59 -5.53 17.69
C SER A 87 -2.08 -5.23 16.29
N GLU A 88 -1.89 -6.27 15.49
CA GLU A 88 -1.55 -6.19 14.08
C GLU A 88 -2.41 -7.19 13.31
N ASN A 89 -3.01 -6.73 12.22
CA ASN A 89 -3.79 -7.56 11.32
C ASN A 89 -3.26 -7.36 9.90
N LYS A 90 -3.29 -8.43 9.12
CA LYS A 90 -2.78 -8.42 7.75
C LYS A 90 -3.75 -9.12 6.83
N ILE A 91 -4.08 -8.47 5.73
CA ILE A 91 -4.77 -9.07 4.58
C ILE A 91 -3.75 -9.19 3.46
N ILE A 92 -3.69 -10.37 2.85
CA ILE A 92 -2.81 -10.66 1.71
C ILE A 92 -3.68 -11.13 0.55
N TYR A 93 -3.76 -10.32 -0.49
CA TYR A 93 -4.38 -10.72 -1.75
C TYR A 93 -3.30 -11.08 -2.76
N LYS A 94 -3.38 -12.31 -3.28
CA LYS A 94 -2.58 -12.74 -4.42
C LYS A 94 -3.40 -12.57 -5.69
N LEU A 95 -2.94 -11.69 -6.56
CA LEU A 95 -3.50 -11.42 -7.88
C LEU A 95 -2.73 -12.22 -8.93
N GLU A 96 -3.44 -13.01 -9.71
CA GLU A 96 -2.89 -13.82 -10.80
C GLU A 96 -3.65 -13.57 -12.10
N HIS A 97 -2.94 -13.62 -13.22
CA HIS A 97 -3.56 -13.69 -14.55
C HIS A 97 -3.41 -15.12 -15.10
N LYS A 98 -4.46 -15.64 -15.74
CA LYS A 98 -4.44 -16.92 -16.47
C LYS A 98 -4.47 -16.64 -17.97
N PRO A 99 -3.33 -16.63 -18.67
CA PRO A 99 -3.27 -16.22 -20.08
C PRO A 99 -4.14 -17.04 -21.02
N LEU A 100 -4.34 -18.33 -20.71
CA LEU A 100 -5.15 -19.23 -21.55
C LEU A 100 -6.64 -18.89 -21.53
N THR A 101 -7.17 -18.50 -20.36
CA THR A 101 -8.59 -18.15 -20.19
C THR A 101 -8.82 -16.64 -20.17
N ASN A 102 -7.75 -15.85 -20.17
CA ASN A 102 -7.75 -14.40 -20.05
C ASN A 102 -8.53 -13.88 -18.81
N ASN A 103 -8.46 -14.65 -17.72
CA ASN A 103 -9.12 -14.31 -16.46
C ASN A 103 -8.11 -13.89 -15.40
N PHE A 104 -8.57 -13.00 -14.51
CA PHE A 104 -7.84 -12.57 -13.33
C PHE A 104 -8.39 -13.29 -12.10
N LEU A 105 -7.51 -13.87 -11.31
CA LEU A 105 -7.85 -14.59 -10.08
C LEU A 105 -7.31 -13.82 -8.89
N ILE A 106 -8.16 -13.58 -7.90
CA ILE A 106 -7.76 -13.12 -6.58
C ILE A 106 -7.88 -14.28 -5.62
N ILE A 107 -6.82 -14.50 -4.86
CA ILE A 107 -6.77 -15.45 -3.76
C ILE A 107 -6.51 -14.63 -2.49
N ASP A 108 -7.45 -14.67 -1.56
CA ASP A 108 -7.20 -14.23 -0.19
C ASP A 108 -6.36 -15.31 0.50
N ILE A 109 -5.11 -14.99 0.83
CA ILE A 109 -4.18 -15.95 1.42
C ILE A 109 -4.55 -16.25 2.87
N ASN A 110 -5.21 -15.33 3.56
CA ASN A 110 -5.64 -15.52 4.95
C ASN A 110 -6.84 -16.49 5.03
N THR A 111 -7.78 -16.42 4.09
CA THR A 111 -9.02 -17.22 4.13
C THR A 111 -9.03 -18.38 3.12
N GLY A 112 -8.15 -18.37 2.12
CA GLY A 112 -8.14 -19.30 1.00
C GLY A 112 -9.23 -19.06 -0.04
N LEU A 113 -10.08 -18.04 0.15
CA LEU A 113 -11.15 -17.69 -0.78
C LEU A 113 -10.59 -17.27 -2.13
N ARG A 114 -11.30 -17.66 -3.19
CA ARG A 114 -10.91 -17.40 -4.57
C ARG A 114 -12.02 -16.70 -5.31
N SER A 115 -11.68 -15.69 -6.09
CA SER A 115 -12.62 -14.94 -6.92
C SER A 115 -12.03 -14.70 -8.30
N SER A 116 -12.80 -14.99 -9.34
CA SER A 116 -12.38 -14.86 -10.74
C SER A 116 -13.08 -13.67 -11.40
N TYR A 117 -12.33 -12.93 -12.22
CA TYR A 117 -12.75 -11.72 -12.90
C TYR A 117 -12.36 -11.78 -14.37
N ASN A 118 -13.21 -11.23 -15.24
CA ASN A 118 -12.99 -11.24 -16.70
C ASN A 118 -12.11 -10.08 -17.18
N ASN A 119 -11.77 -9.14 -16.30
CA ASN A 119 -10.89 -8.02 -16.60
C ASN A 119 -10.15 -7.56 -15.34
N LEU A 120 -9.03 -6.87 -15.55
CA LEU A 120 -8.14 -6.41 -14.49
C LEU A 120 -8.83 -5.37 -13.59
N ASP A 121 -9.57 -4.43 -14.15
CA ASP A 121 -10.22 -3.35 -13.37
C ASP A 121 -11.19 -3.91 -12.33
N ALA A 122 -11.96 -4.93 -12.68
CA ALA A 122 -12.87 -5.60 -11.76
C ALA A 122 -12.12 -6.32 -10.61
N ALA A 123 -10.97 -6.94 -10.92
CA ALA A 123 -10.10 -7.52 -9.89
C ALA A 123 -9.49 -6.43 -8.99
N LEU A 124 -8.96 -5.35 -9.56
CA LEU A 124 -8.41 -4.25 -8.79
C LEU A 124 -9.48 -3.57 -7.91
N ASN A 125 -10.72 -3.45 -8.37
CA ASN A 125 -11.84 -2.93 -7.56
C ASN A 125 -12.12 -3.78 -6.31
N HIS A 126 -11.96 -5.10 -6.40
CA HIS A 126 -12.02 -5.97 -5.22
C HIS A 126 -10.89 -5.66 -4.25
N ILE A 127 -9.64 -5.59 -4.73
CA ILE A 127 -8.47 -5.27 -3.88
C ILE A 127 -8.58 -3.88 -3.26
N ASN A 128 -9.15 -2.92 -4.00
CA ASN A 128 -9.36 -1.55 -3.55
C ASN A 128 -10.38 -1.42 -2.43
N THR A 129 -11.22 -2.42 -2.20
CA THR A 129 -12.32 -2.33 -1.24
C THR A 129 -12.12 -3.33 -0.11
N ILE A 130 -11.85 -2.82 1.09
CA ILE A 130 -11.89 -3.61 2.32
C ILE A 130 -13.17 -3.24 3.04
N SER A 131 -14.00 -4.24 3.33
CA SER A 131 -15.27 -4.07 4.03
C SER A 131 -15.34 -4.98 5.26
N LYS A 132 -15.82 -4.41 6.37
CA LYS A 132 -16.04 -5.06 7.66
C LYS A 132 -14.82 -5.84 8.14
N MET A 133 -13.61 -5.28 7.97
CA MET A 133 -12.40 -5.89 8.48
C MET A 133 -12.39 -5.84 10.00
N LYS A 134 -12.42 -7.00 10.66
CA LYS A 134 -12.28 -7.11 12.12
C LYS A 134 -10.85 -6.74 12.51
N LEU A 135 -10.71 -5.78 13.42
CA LEU A 135 -9.39 -5.30 13.88
C LEU A 135 -9.04 -5.83 15.27
N PHE A 136 -9.88 -5.55 16.27
CA PHE A 136 -9.64 -5.97 17.65
C PHE A 136 -10.90 -5.80 18.50
N ASP A 137 -10.90 -6.41 19.68
CA ASP A 137 -11.91 -6.20 20.70
C ASP A 137 -11.63 -4.90 21.48
N GLN A 138 -12.60 -4.01 21.62
CA GLN A 138 -12.47 -2.71 22.31
C GLN A 138 -12.01 -2.87 23.78
N ASN A 139 -12.24 -4.02 24.40
CA ASN A 139 -11.83 -4.29 25.78
C ASN A 139 -10.31 -4.29 25.97
N ILE A 140 -9.52 -4.46 24.92
CA ILE A 140 -8.05 -4.35 25.00
C ILE A 140 -7.57 -2.92 25.23
N LEU A 141 -8.41 -1.93 24.91
CA LEU A 141 -8.11 -0.53 25.18
C LEU A 141 -8.20 -0.27 26.68
N GLN A 142 -7.33 0.57 27.21
CA GLN A 142 -7.39 1.05 28.58
C GLN A 142 -7.79 2.53 28.58
N LYS A 143 -8.52 2.96 29.62
CA LYS A 143 -8.80 4.39 29.82
C LYS A 143 -7.47 5.13 30.07
N ASP A 144 -7.42 6.40 29.68
CA ASP A 144 -6.27 7.31 29.83
C ASP A 144 -5.00 6.96 29.02
N ASN A 145 -5.09 5.99 28.11
CA ASN A 145 -4.03 5.67 27.15
C ASN A 145 -4.33 6.27 25.77
N ASP A 146 -3.30 6.80 25.13
CA ASP A 146 -3.36 7.29 23.75
C ASP A 146 -3.09 6.14 22.77
N TYR A 147 -4.10 5.77 21.98
CA TYR A 147 -3.93 4.77 20.93
C TYR A 147 -3.95 5.43 19.55
N VAL A 148 -3.09 4.92 18.67
CA VAL A 148 -3.03 5.30 17.25
C VAL A 148 -3.25 4.04 16.43
N ALA A 149 -4.30 4.03 15.63
CA ALA A 149 -4.48 3.04 14.59
C ALA A 149 -3.84 3.54 13.30
N ARG A 150 -3.27 2.63 12.53
CA ARG A 150 -2.70 2.94 11.23
C ARG A 150 -2.87 1.82 10.22
N ILE A 151 -3.00 2.19 8.96
CA ILE A 151 -3.12 1.26 7.84
C ILE A 151 -2.17 1.64 6.72
N LYS A 152 -1.61 0.62 6.06
CA LYS A 152 -0.78 0.76 4.86
C LYS A 152 -1.00 -0.42 3.93
N THR A 153 -1.01 -0.13 2.64
CA THR A 153 -1.08 -1.14 1.57
C THR A 153 0.15 -1.06 0.70
N TYR A 154 0.69 -2.19 0.27
CA TYR A 154 1.88 -2.25 -0.59
C TYR A 154 1.93 -3.54 -1.41
N LEU A 155 2.64 -3.51 -2.53
CA LEU A 155 3.07 -4.72 -3.24
C LEU A 155 4.26 -5.34 -2.48
N ASP A 156 4.17 -6.64 -2.17
CA ASP A 156 5.30 -7.38 -1.62
C ASP A 156 6.26 -7.86 -2.72
N THR A 157 7.38 -7.17 -2.84
CA THR A 157 8.45 -7.52 -3.78
C THR A 157 9.19 -8.80 -3.37
N GLY A 158 9.10 -9.22 -2.09
CA GLY A 158 9.64 -10.48 -1.60
C GLY A 158 8.94 -11.71 -2.16
N SER A 159 7.66 -11.58 -2.50
CA SER A 159 6.85 -12.65 -3.10
C SER A 159 7.04 -12.82 -4.60
N LEU A 160 7.79 -11.92 -5.26
CA LEU A 160 8.13 -12.09 -6.67
C LEU A 160 9.01 -13.34 -6.90
N PRO A 161 8.98 -13.92 -8.11
CA PRO A 161 9.90 -15.00 -8.48
C PRO A 161 11.37 -14.62 -8.25
N PRO A 162 12.24 -15.56 -7.82
CA PRO A 162 13.63 -15.26 -7.47
C PRO A 162 14.42 -14.46 -8.52
N PRO A 163 14.27 -14.70 -9.84
CA PRO A 163 14.98 -13.91 -10.86
C PRO A 163 14.59 -12.42 -10.91
N LEU A 164 13.40 -12.05 -10.44
CA LEU A 164 12.91 -10.67 -10.44
C LEU A 164 13.22 -9.91 -9.15
N ARG A 165 13.45 -10.60 -8.02
CA ARG A 165 13.65 -9.94 -6.72
C ARG A 165 14.80 -8.93 -6.70
N PRO A 166 16.01 -9.24 -7.23
CA PRO A 166 17.09 -8.25 -7.23
C PRO A 166 16.67 -6.97 -7.97
N GLN A 167 16.02 -7.11 -9.13
CA GLN A 167 15.57 -5.96 -9.91
C GLN A 167 14.49 -5.15 -9.16
N ALA A 168 13.58 -5.83 -8.46
CA ALA A 168 12.53 -5.19 -7.69
C ALA A 168 13.05 -4.42 -6.47
N TYR A 169 14.16 -4.85 -5.86
CA TYR A 169 14.76 -4.14 -4.72
C TYR A 169 15.47 -2.84 -5.10
N PHE A 170 15.99 -2.76 -6.33
CA PHE A 170 16.74 -1.58 -6.80
C PHE A 170 15.95 -0.68 -7.75
N SER A 171 14.70 -1.03 -8.08
CA SER A 171 13.90 -0.30 -9.05
C SER A 171 12.59 0.20 -8.45
N SER A 172 12.39 1.52 -8.51
CA SER A 172 11.13 2.17 -8.12
C SER A 172 9.92 1.69 -8.92
N LYS A 173 10.12 1.00 -10.05
CA LYS A 173 9.06 0.42 -10.88
C LYS A 173 8.27 -0.67 -10.15
N TRP A 174 8.84 -1.23 -9.09
CA TRP A 174 8.20 -2.20 -8.21
C TRP A 174 7.79 -1.61 -6.85
N ASP A 175 8.16 -0.35 -6.58
CA ASP A 175 7.75 0.36 -5.37
C ASP A 175 6.33 0.89 -5.52
N MET A 176 5.39 0.04 -5.14
CA MET A 176 3.98 0.39 -5.04
C MET A 176 3.58 0.29 -3.58
N SER A 177 3.55 1.43 -2.90
CA SER A 177 3.14 1.50 -1.52
C SER A 177 2.33 2.76 -1.25
N SER A 178 1.41 2.66 -0.29
CA SER A 178 0.76 3.83 0.28
C SER A 178 1.63 4.41 1.39
N GLU A 179 1.39 5.67 1.71
CA GLU A 179 1.80 6.20 3.01
C GLU A 179 0.99 5.51 4.11
N TRP A 180 1.50 5.55 5.34
CA TRP A 180 0.69 5.22 6.49
C TRP A 180 -0.43 6.25 6.64
N PHE A 181 -1.66 5.77 6.70
CA PHE A 181 -2.79 6.58 7.16
C PHE A 181 -3.03 6.27 8.63
N GLU A 182 -3.03 7.29 9.48
CA GLU A 182 -3.12 7.14 10.93
C GLU A 182 -4.30 7.92 11.51
N TRP A 183 -4.97 7.37 12.52
CA TRP A 183 -6.02 8.04 13.26
C TRP A 183 -5.97 7.68 14.74
N LYS A 184 -6.49 8.56 15.59
CA LYS A 184 -6.59 8.30 17.02
C LYS A 184 -7.73 7.33 17.30
N VAL A 185 -7.50 6.39 18.20
CA VAL A 185 -8.53 5.49 18.74
C VAL A 185 -8.76 5.86 20.19
N ILE A 186 -10.03 6.02 20.55
CA ILE A 186 -10.47 6.39 21.90
C ILE A 186 -11.30 5.24 22.44
N LYS A 187 -11.12 4.91 23.73
CA LYS A 187 -11.93 3.91 24.41
C LYS A 187 -13.32 4.45 24.73
#